data_AF-Q09AQ2-F1
#
_entry.id   AF-Q09AQ2-F1
#
_cell.length_a   1.000
_cell.length_b   1.000
_cell.length_c   1.000
_cell.angle_alpha   90.00
_cell.angle_beta   90.00
_cell.angle_gamma   90.00
#
_symmetry.space_group_name_H-M   'P 1'
#
loop_
_entity.id
_entity.type
_entity.pdbx_description
1 polymer ?
#
loop_
_entity_poly.entity_id
_entity_poly.type
_entity_poly.pdbx_seq_one_letter_code
_entity_poly.pdbx_strand_id
1 'polypeptide(L)'
;MKLGAKGLSAGITALLLTAGCDQDRTLSTRQEGGRASASKTVAQAHDRAKQAFDRAEQAQKEATQQQRQATQAQESVQEARQNLEKAQTKAQQELQQAQNAQQQAQQQAQQAEQTVAAAQSSALEAQSQQQTELAQQAQQPVAAGSSVPAPTQGAQFISGEVLTVNAQEMLVSVRGEPQVRLQLAPGTQVLVNGRQARASDIEEGSQVRASYQDVGGEPHAVRIEVTTSQEPVRPSVPASGESVPGAVGP
;
A
#
# COMPACT_ATOMS: atom_id res chain seq x y z
N MET A 1 -33.07 -18.90 0.65
CA MET A 1 -33.61 -18.92 -0.73
C MET A 1 -33.32 -20.30 -1.33
N LYS A 2 -34.38 -21.06 -1.64
CA LYS A 2 -34.31 -22.44 -2.16
C LYS A 2 -34.10 -22.39 -3.68
N LEU A 3 -32.99 -22.90 -4.18
CA LEU A 3 -32.78 -23.14 -5.61
C LEU A 3 -32.75 -24.65 -5.83
N GLY A 4 -33.84 -25.13 -6.44
CA GLY A 4 -34.02 -26.53 -6.80
C GLY A 4 -33.17 -26.89 -8.01
N ALA A 5 -32.34 -27.93 -7.85
CA ALA A 5 -31.66 -28.59 -8.95
C ALA A 5 -32.63 -29.57 -9.61
N LYS A 6 -33.18 -29.19 -10.76
CA LYS A 6 -33.90 -30.10 -11.65
C LYS A 6 -32.89 -31.05 -12.29
N GLY A 7 -32.92 -32.32 -11.90
CA GLY A 7 -32.17 -33.39 -12.55
C GLY A 7 -32.71 -33.66 -13.95
N LEU A 8 -31.81 -33.69 -14.94
CA LEU A 8 -32.08 -34.16 -16.30
C LEU A 8 -31.82 -35.67 -16.35
N SER A 9 -32.85 -36.47 -16.09
CA SER A 9 -32.85 -37.90 -16.41
C SER A 9 -33.23 -38.06 -17.89
N ALA A 10 -32.23 -38.19 -18.75
CA ALA A 10 -32.44 -38.59 -20.15
C ALA A 10 -32.60 -40.12 -20.20
N GLY A 11 -33.86 -40.58 -20.21
CA GLY A 11 -34.21 -41.97 -20.51
C GLY A 11 -34.07 -42.25 -22.00
N ILE A 12 -33.32 -43.29 -22.36
CA ILE A 12 -33.24 -43.79 -23.73
C ILE A 12 -34.33 -44.85 -23.88
N THR A 13 -35.40 -44.47 -24.56
CA THR A 13 -36.45 -45.36 -25.06
C THR A 13 -36.37 -45.37 -26.59
N ALA A 14 -35.99 -46.50 -27.20
CA ALA A 14 -36.30 -46.80 -28.61
C ALA A 14 -35.99 -48.29 -28.87
N LEU A 15 -37.00 -49.16 -28.91
CA LEU A 15 -37.91 -49.47 -30.04
C LEU A 15 -37.42 -50.68 -30.84
N LEU A 16 -37.99 -51.84 -30.46
CA LEU A 16 -38.12 -53.04 -31.27
C LEU A 16 -38.96 -52.73 -32.52
N LEU A 17 -38.48 -53.07 -33.72
CA LEU A 17 -39.35 -53.33 -34.87
C LEU A 17 -38.86 -54.53 -35.67
N THR A 18 -39.88 -55.27 -36.09
CA THR A 18 -39.94 -56.62 -36.65
C THR A 18 -40.00 -56.63 -38.17
N ALA A 19 -39.61 -57.78 -38.75
CA ALA A 19 -40.12 -58.44 -39.96
C ALA A 19 -39.79 -57.91 -41.36
N GLY A 20 -39.43 -58.86 -42.24
CA GLY A 20 -39.40 -58.72 -43.69
C GLY A 20 -38.56 -59.79 -44.39
N CYS A 21 -39.08 -61.02 -44.49
CA CYS A 21 -38.56 -62.04 -45.41
C CYS A 21 -39.14 -61.77 -46.81
N ASP A 22 -38.27 -61.65 -47.83
CA ASP A 22 -38.67 -61.80 -49.23
C ASP A 22 -37.64 -62.67 -49.96
N GLN A 23 -38.14 -63.66 -50.65
CA GLN A 23 -37.44 -64.86 -51.12
C GLN A 23 -37.79 -65.03 -52.59
N ASP A 24 -36.98 -64.51 -53.52
CA ASP A 24 -37.15 -64.86 -54.95
C ASP A 24 -35.80 -64.82 -55.72
N ARG A 25 -35.27 -66.03 -55.94
CA ARG A 25 -35.01 -66.59 -57.28
C ARG A 25 -34.03 -65.86 -58.22
N THR A 26 -32.73 -66.07 -57.99
CA THR A 26 -31.73 -66.16 -59.09
C THR A 26 -30.56 -67.05 -58.66
N LEU A 27 -30.64 -68.35 -58.95
CA LEU A 27 -29.53 -69.29 -58.88
C LEU A 27 -29.07 -69.58 -60.32
N SER A 28 -27.74 -69.56 -60.53
CA SER A 28 -27.01 -70.00 -61.74
C SER A 28 -26.36 -68.90 -62.62
N THR A 29 -25.56 -67.99 -62.03
CA THR A 29 -24.44 -67.32 -62.75
C THR A 29 -23.37 -66.69 -61.85
N ARG A 30 -23.22 -67.13 -60.58
CA ARG A 30 -22.47 -66.38 -59.57
C ARG A 30 -21.53 -67.25 -58.73
N GLN A 31 -20.53 -67.86 -59.37
CA GLN A 31 -19.56 -68.67 -58.62
C GLN A 31 -18.09 -68.25 -58.79
N GLU A 32 -17.75 -67.36 -59.75
CA GLU A 32 -16.39 -66.81 -59.89
C GLU A 32 -16.21 -65.37 -59.37
N GLY A 33 -17.28 -64.56 -59.28
CA GLY A 33 -17.27 -63.23 -58.65
C GLY A 33 -17.45 -63.22 -57.12
N GLY A 34 -17.81 -64.35 -56.51
CA GLY A 34 -18.17 -64.45 -55.09
C GLY A 34 -16.98 -64.42 -54.12
N ARG A 35 -15.79 -64.87 -54.56
CA ARG A 35 -14.57 -64.86 -53.73
C ARG A 35 -13.93 -63.47 -53.62
N ALA A 36 -13.98 -62.67 -54.69
CA ALA A 36 -13.51 -61.29 -54.67
C ALA A 36 -14.46 -60.34 -53.90
N SER A 37 -15.76 -60.69 -53.79
CA SER A 37 -16.71 -59.95 -52.97
C SER A 37 -16.61 -60.30 -51.48
N ALA A 38 -16.33 -61.55 -51.12
CA ALA A 38 -16.24 -61.98 -49.73
C ALA A 38 -15.05 -61.32 -48.98
N SER A 39 -13.89 -61.22 -49.63
CA SER A 39 -12.71 -60.55 -49.03
C SER A 39 -12.92 -59.05 -48.82
N LYS A 40 -13.59 -58.37 -49.77
CA LYS A 40 -13.97 -56.96 -49.63
C LYS A 40 -14.97 -56.74 -48.49
N THR A 41 -15.95 -57.63 -48.32
CA THR A 41 -16.92 -57.55 -47.23
C THR A 41 -16.25 -57.72 -45.86
N VAL A 42 -15.31 -58.65 -45.72
CA VAL A 42 -14.57 -58.86 -44.47
C VAL A 42 -13.68 -57.65 -44.15
N ALA A 43 -12.97 -57.10 -45.14
CA ALA A 43 -12.17 -55.89 -44.95
C ALA A 43 -13.04 -54.70 -44.50
N GLN A 44 -14.19 -54.49 -45.15
CA GLN A 44 -15.13 -53.44 -44.76
C GLN A 44 -15.72 -53.65 -43.37
N ALA A 45 -16.02 -54.89 -42.99
CA ALA A 45 -16.50 -55.21 -41.65
C ALA A 45 -15.42 -54.93 -40.59
N HIS A 46 -14.16 -55.25 -40.88
CA HIS A 46 -13.02 -54.97 -40.00
C HIS A 46 -12.79 -53.46 -39.83
N ASP A 47 -12.83 -52.68 -40.91
CA ASP A 47 -12.70 -51.22 -40.84
C ASP A 47 -13.83 -50.57 -40.03
N ARG A 48 -15.07 -51.04 -40.21
CA ARG A 48 -16.21 -50.58 -39.41
C ARG A 48 -16.06 -50.94 -37.93
N ALA A 49 -15.55 -52.13 -37.62
CA ALA A 49 -15.28 -52.53 -36.25
C ALA A 49 -14.20 -51.64 -35.63
N LYS A 50 -13.09 -51.39 -36.34
CA LYS A 50 -12.02 -50.48 -35.88
C LYS A 50 -12.57 -49.07 -35.59
N GLN A 51 -13.33 -48.50 -36.52
CA GLN A 51 -13.96 -47.19 -36.31
C GLN A 51 -14.94 -47.18 -35.13
N ALA A 52 -15.68 -48.26 -34.90
CA ALA A 52 -16.57 -48.36 -33.74
C ALA A 52 -15.78 -48.41 -32.42
N PHE A 53 -14.66 -49.14 -32.37
CA PHE A 53 -13.78 -49.15 -31.20
C PHE A 53 -13.14 -47.79 -30.96
N ASP A 54 -12.62 -47.12 -31.99
CA ASP A 54 -12.01 -45.79 -31.86
C ASP A 54 -13.02 -44.77 -31.33
N ARG A 55 -14.26 -44.79 -31.84
CA ARG A 55 -15.35 -43.94 -31.34
C ARG A 55 -15.75 -44.26 -29.90
N ALA A 56 -15.78 -45.55 -29.53
CA ALA A 56 -16.09 -45.96 -28.17
C ALA A 56 -14.98 -45.52 -27.18
N GLU A 57 -13.72 -45.66 -27.57
CA GLU A 57 -12.57 -45.18 -26.78
C GLU A 57 -12.62 -43.66 -26.60
N GLN A 58 -12.89 -42.92 -27.68
CA GLN A 58 -13.04 -41.47 -27.61
C GLN A 58 -14.21 -41.05 -26.71
N ALA A 59 -15.37 -41.69 -26.85
CA ALA A 59 -16.53 -41.41 -25.99
C ALA A 59 -16.23 -41.72 -24.50
N GLN A 60 -15.48 -42.77 -24.20
CA GLN A 60 -15.04 -43.10 -22.84
C GLN A 60 -14.08 -42.03 -22.29
N LYS A 61 -13.14 -41.55 -23.11
CA LYS A 61 -12.21 -40.46 -22.74
C LYS A 61 -12.98 -39.18 -22.45
N GLU A 62 -13.90 -38.79 -23.33
CA GLU A 62 -14.74 -37.61 -23.18
C GLU A 62 -15.62 -37.71 -21.93
N ALA A 63 -16.27 -38.85 -21.68
CA ALA A 63 -17.08 -39.07 -20.48
C ALA A 63 -16.23 -38.98 -19.20
N THR A 64 -15.02 -39.55 -19.21
CA THR A 64 -14.09 -39.45 -18.06
C THR A 64 -13.64 -38.00 -17.84
N GLN A 65 -13.36 -37.25 -18.92
CA GLN A 65 -12.98 -35.85 -18.84
C GLN A 65 -14.12 -35.00 -18.28
N GLN A 66 -15.35 -35.20 -18.77
CA GLN A 66 -16.55 -34.51 -18.26
C GLN A 66 -16.80 -34.84 -16.79
N GLN A 67 -16.62 -36.10 -16.38
CA GLN A 67 -16.73 -36.48 -14.97
C GLN A 67 -15.70 -35.74 -14.10
N ARG A 68 -14.44 -35.68 -14.52
CA ARG A 68 -13.40 -34.93 -13.79
C ARG A 68 -13.73 -33.44 -13.70
N GLN A 69 -14.19 -32.84 -14.79
CA GLN A 69 -14.60 -31.43 -14.81
C GLN A 69 -15.78 -31.18 -13.87
N ALA A 70 -16.76 -32.08 -13.83
CA ALA A 70 -17.89 -31.98 -12.91
C ALA A 70 -17.45 -32.07 -11.44
N THR A 71 -16.52 -32.98 -11.11
CA THR A 71 -15.95 -33.08 -9.76
C THR A 71 -15.18 -31.83 -9.37
N GLN A 72 -14.32 -31.31 -10.26
CA GLN A 72 -13.58 -30.07 -10.02
C GLN A 72 -14.51 -28.86 -9.83
N ALA A 73 -15.58 -28.78 -10.63
CA ALA A 73 -16.58 -27.73 -10.47
C ALA A 73 -17.27 -27.81 -9.10
N GLN A 74 -17.60 -29.01 -8.61
CA GLN A 74 -18.19 -29.19 -7.28
C GLN A 74 -17.22 -28.76 -6.16
N GLU A 75 -15.95 -29.15 -6.27
CA GLU A 75 -14.90 -28.75 -5.32
C GLU A 75 -14.75 -27.22 -5.28
N SER A 76 -14.72 -26.57 -6.45
CA SER A 76 -14.62 -25.11 -6.54
C SER A 76 -15.81 -24.38 -5.90
N VAL A 77 -17.03 -24.90 -6.02
CA VAL A 77 -18.21 -24.32 -5.35
C VAL A 77 -18.12 -24.48 -3.84
N GLN A 78 -17.59 -25.62 -3.36
CA GLN A 78 -17.38 -25.85 -1.94
C GLN A 78 -16.32 -24.91 -1.37
N GLU A 79 -15.20 -24.74 -2.07
CA GLU A 79 -14.15 -23.81 -1.68
C GLU A 79 -14.66 -22.36 -1.68
N ALA A 80 -15.39 -21.95 -2.72
CA ALA A 80 -15.99 -20.62 -2.81
C ALA A 80 -16.95 -20.34 -1.63
N ARG A 81 -17.72 -21.34 -1.19
CA ARG A 81 -18.58 -21.21 0.00
C ARG A 81 -17.78 -21.03 1.28
N GLN A 82 -16.71 -21.81 1.46
CA GLN A 82 -15.85 -21.67 2.64
C GLN A 82 -15.13 -20.32 2.66
N ASN A 83 -14.64 -19.86 1.51
CA ASN A 83 -13.98 -18.56 1.38
C ASN A 83 -14.96 -17.41 1.66
N LEU A 84 -16.21 -17.53 1.22
CA LEU A 84 -17.26 -16.55 1.52
C LEU A 84 -17.58 -16.49 3.02
N GLU A 85 -17.67 -17.63 3.71
CA GLU A 85 -17.88 -17.67 5.17
C GLU A 85 -16.71 -17.06 5.93
N LYS A 86 -15.47 -17.42 5.57
CA LYS A 86 -14.25 -16.83 6.14
C LYS A 86 -14.22 -15.31 5.95
N ALA A 87 -14.56 -14.83 4.75
CA ALA A 87 -14.60 -13.41 4.44
C ALA A 87 -15.66 -12.67 5.29
N GLN A 88 -16.84 -13.27 5.48
CA GLN A 88 -17.88 -12.69 6.35
C GLN A 88 -17.44 -12.61 7.81
N THR A 89 -16.82 -13.66 8.34
CA THR A 89 -16.29 -13.66 9.72
C THR A 89 -15.20 -12.63 9.89
N LYS A 90 -14.26 -12.54 8.94
CA LYS A 90 -13.20 -11.54 8.98
C LYS A 90 -13.75 -10.11 8.93
N ALA A 91 -14.72 -9.84 8.06
CA ALA A 91 -15.36 -8.53 7.97
C ALA A 91 -16.05 -8.14 9.30
N GLN A 92 -16.72 -9.08 9.97
CA GLN A 92 -17.33 -8.84 11.29
C GLN A 92 -16.26 -8.56 12.37
N GLN A 93 -15.16 -9.31 12.35
CA GLN A 93 -14.06 -9.11 13.29
C GLN A 93 -13.42 -7.71 13.10
N GLU A 94 -13.16 -7.31 11.86
CA GLU A 94 -12.61 -5.99 11.55
C GLU A 94 -13.57 -4.87 11.96
N LEU A 95 -14.88 -5.04 11.78
CA LEU A 95 -15.88 -4.08 12.24
C LEU A 95 -15.88 -3.95 13.78
N GLN A 96 -15.74 -5.05 14.51
CA GLN A 96 -15.64 -5.02 15.97
C GLN A 96 -14.36 -4.32 16.44
N GLN A 97 -13.24 -4.60 15.78
CA GLN A 97 -11.95 -3.95 16.07
C GLN A 97 -12.03 -2.44 15.79
N ALA A 98 -12.64 -2.04 14.69
CA ALA A 98 -12.86 -0.63 14.35
C ALA A 98 -13.73 0.08 15.39
N GLN A 99 -14.81 -0.55 15.86
CA GLN A 99 -15.65 0.00 16.94
C GLN A 99 -14.87 0.18 18.24
N ASN A 100 -14.07 -0.82 18.64
CA ASN A 100 -13.24 -0.73 19.84
C ASN A 100 -12.19 0.39 19.73
N ALA A 101 -11.53 0.50 18.57
CA ALA A 101 -10.57 1.57 18.31
C ALA A 101 -11.25 2.95 18.35
N GLN A 102 -12.46 3.08 17.81
CA GLN A 102 -13.23 4.33 17.84
C GLN A 102 -13.59 4.72 19.28
N GLN A 103 -14.01 3.77 20.12
CA GLN A 103 -14.30 4.02 21.54
C GLN A 103 -13.04 4.45 22.29
N GLN A 104 -11.90 3.79 22.05
CA GLN A 104 -10.63 4.15 22.66
C GLN A 104 -10.18 5.56 22.25
N ALA A 105 -10.32 5.90 20.96
CA ALA A 105 -9.99 7.23 20.46
C ALA A 105 -10.88 8.31 21.10
N GLN A 106 -12.17 8.03 21.30
CA GLN A 106 -13.08 8.96 22.00
C GLN A 106 -12.68 9.18 23.46
N GLN A 107 -12.26 8.12 24.18
CA GLN A 107 -11.77 8.25 25.56
C GLN A 107 -10.50 9.08 25.62
N GLN A 108 -9.56 8.86 24.70
CA GLN A 108 -8.32 9.64 24.62
C GLN A 108 -8.60 11.11 24.28
N ALA A 109 -9.53 11.36 23.35
CA ALA A 109 -9.96 12.72 23.01
C ALA A 109 -10.53 13.45 24.24
N GLN A 110 -11.41 12.80 25.02
CA GLN A 110 -11.97 13.38 26.24
C GLN A 110 -10.90 13.69 27.29
N GLN A 111 -9.88 12.84 27.43
CA GLN A 111 -8.75 13.11 28.33
C GLN A 111 -7.92 14.29 27.85
N ALA A 112 -7.62 14.35 26.55
CA ALA A 112 -6.89 15.47 25.97
C ALA A 112 -7.66 16.79 26.12
N GLU A 113 -8.99 16.79 25.92
CA GLU A 113 -9.85 17.96 26.15
C GLU A 113 -9.78 18.47 27.59
N GLN A 114 -9.77 17.56 28.58
CA GLN A 114 -9.59 17.94 29.99
C GLN A 114 -8.22 18.55 30.26
N THR A 115 -7.16 17.98 29.67
CA THR A 115 -5.80 18.52 29.80
C THR A 115 -5.68 19.90 29.16
N VAL A 116 -6.24 20.10 27.96
CA VAL A 116 -6.24 21.39 27.28
C VAL A 116 -7.03 22.42 28.07
N ALA A 117 -8.22 22.06 28.58
CA ALA A 117 -9.01 22.97 29.42
C ALA A 117 -8.27 23.39 30.70
N ALA A 118 -7.59 22.44 31.37
CA ALA A 118 -6.81 22.71 32.59
C ALA A 118 -5.54 23.54 32.30
N ALA A 119 -4.87 23.30 31.17
CA ALA A 119 -3.74 24.11 30.74
C ALA A 119 -4.16 25.54 30.41
N GLN A 120 -5.32 25.71 29.77
CA GLN A 120 -5.83 27.01 29.36
C GLN A 120 -6.25 27.87 30.56
N SER A 121 -6.88 27.30 31.58
CA SER A 121 -7.18 28.02 32.82
C SER A 121 -5.91 28.42 33.58
N SER A 122 -4.94 27.49 33.68
CA SER A 122 -3.64 27.75 34.32
C SER A 122 -2.86 28.87 33.61
N ALA A 123 -2.90 28.91 32.28
CA ALA A 123 -2.26 29.95 31.49
C ALA A 123 -2.89 31.34 31.69
N LEU A 124 -4.23 31.42 31.78
CA LEU A 124 -4.93 32.66 32.10
C LEU A 124 -4.57 33.19 33.50
N GLU A 125 -4.46 32.29 34.47
CA GLU A 125 -4.06 32.66 35.84
C GLU A 125 -2.64 33.23 35.87
N ALA A 126 -1.68 32.58 35.20
CA ALA A 126 -0.31 33.07 35.08
C ALA A 126 -0.24 34.45 34.40
N GLN A 127 -1.06 34.68 33.36
CA GLN A 127 -1.11 35.98 32.67
C GLN A 127 -1.64 37.10 33.59
N SER A 128 -2.62 36.79 34.44
CA SER A 128 -3.17 37.75 35.41
C SER A 128 -2.15 38.17 36.48
N GLN A 129 -1.31 37.23 36.92
CA GLN A 129 -0.24 37.48 37.89
C GLN A 129 0.84 38.39 37.28
N GLN A 130 1.25 38.11 36.03
CA GLN A 130 2.21 38.96 35.32
C GLN A 130 1.72 40.40 35.17
N GLN A 131 0.45 40.63 34.80
CA GLN A 131 -0.08 42.00 34.71
C GLN A 131 0.00 42.74 36.05
N THR A 132 -0.21 42.03 37.16
CA THR A 132 -0.14 42.61 38.51
C THR A 132 1.30 42.92 38.94
N GLU A 133 2.27 42.09 38.54
CA GLU A 133 3.70 42.34 38.80
C GLU A 133 4.23 43.51 37.97
N LEU A 134 3.89 43.60 36.68
CA LEU A 134 4.28 44.72 35.81
C LEU A 134 3.71 46.06 36.30
N ALA A 135 2.47 46.07 36.81
CA ALA A 135 1.87 47.28 37.37
C ALA A 135 2.58 47.79 38.62
N GLN A 136 3.16 46.90 39.45
CA GLN A 136 3.93 47.27 40.64
C GLN A 136 5.34 47.75 40.29
N GLN A 137 5.95 47.20 39.24
CA GLN A 137 7.31 47.56 38.83
C GLN A 137 7.38 48.95 38.15
N ALA A 138 6.28 49.43 37.55
CA ALA A 138 6.18 50.76 36.95
C ALA A 138 6.23 51.93 37.94
N GLN A 139 6.25 51.67 39.27
CA GLN A 139 6.34 52.71 40.31
C GLN A 139 7.77 52.94 40.84
N GLN A 140 8.79 52.25 40.34
CA GLN A 140 10.20 52.54 40.69
C GLN A 140 10.90 53.37 39.59
N PRO A 141 11.56 54.49 39.93
CA PRO A 141 12.27 55.33 38.97
C PRO A 141 13.54 54.60 38.49
N VAL A 142 13.56 54.19 37.23
CA VAL A 142 14.71 53.55 36.59
C VAL A 142 15.69 54.59 36.03
N ALA A 143 16.92 54.56 36.54
CA ALA A 143 18.07 55.24 35.95
C ALA A 143 18.47 54.55 34.64
N ALA A 144 18.75 55.37 33.63
CA ALA A 144 18.97 54.98 32.25
C ALA A 144 20.24 54.14 32.04
N GLY A 145 20.13 53.16 31.14
CA GLY A 145 21.27 52.65 30.38
C GLY A 145 21.35 51.13 30.30
N SER A 146 20.78 50.56 29.22
CA SER A 146 21.41 49.54 28.35
C SER A 146 20.34 48.86 27.51
N SER A 147 20.46 49.01 26.19
CA SER A 147 19.62 48.40 25.17
C SER A 147 19.85 46.88 25.11
N VAL A 148 18.92 46.11 25.67
CA VAL A 148 18.79 44.68 25.42
C VAL A 148 17.70 44.48 24.35
N PRO A 149 17.96 43.74 23.26
CA PRO A 149 16.96 43.51 22.23
C PRO A 149 15.78 42.71 22.81
N ALA A 150 14.58 43.22 22.56
CA ALA A 150 13.33 42.66 23.07
C ALA A 150 13.09 41.22 22.56
N PRO A 151 12.77 40.24 23.42
CA PRO A 151 12.23 38.96 22.96
C PRO A 151 10.82 39.19 22.40
N THR A 152 10.63 38.89 21.12
CA THR A 152 9.32 38.83 20.47
C THR A 152 8.44 37.83 21.21
N GLN A 153 7.50 38.33 22.01
CA GLN A 153 6.51 37.55 22.75
C GLN A 153 5.61 36.81 21.75
N GLY A 154 5.59 35.47 21.82
CA GLY A 154 4.65 34.61 21.09
C GLY A 154 5.22 33.64 20.06
N ALA A 155 6.55 33.61 19.85
CA ALA A 155 7.18 32.59 19.01
C ALA A 155 7.66 31.42 19.88
N GLN A 156 7.14 30.21 19.64
CA GLN A 156 7.64 28.99 20.27
C GLN A 156 8.89 28.51 19.53
N PHE A 157 9.81 27.85 20.23
CA PHE A 157 11.05 27.36 19.64
C PHE A 157 11.13 25.84 19.73
N ILE A 158 11.60 25.22 18.66
CA ILE A 158 11.87 23.79 18.56
C ILE A 158 13.30 23.59 18.06
N SER A 159 14.03 22.69 18.73
CA SER A 159 15.38 22.30 18.35
C SER A 159 15.42 20.81 18.10
N GLY A 160 15.97 20.38 16.97
CA GLY A 160 15.97 18.99 16.58
C GLY A 160 16.84 18.71 15.36
N GLU A 161 16.61 17.56 14.76
CA GLU A 161 17.28 17.12 13.52
C GLU A 161 16.28 17.13 12.37
N VAL A 162 16.69 17.63 11.20
CA VAL A 162 15.84 17.63 10.00
C VAL A 162 15.75 16.19 9.47
N LEU A 163 14.56 15.61 9.47
CA LEU A 163 14.33 14.29 8.87
C LEU A 163 14.05 14.39 7.37
N THR A 164 13.18 15.33 7.01
CA THR A 164 12.73 15.52 5.64
C THR A 164 12.33 16.96 5.46
N VAL A 165 12.67 17.54 4.31
CA VAL A 165 12.32 18.92 3.96
C VAL A 165 11.74 18.96 2.56
N ASN A 166 10.68 19.75 2.39
CA ASN A 166 10.19 20.12 1.07
C ASN A 166 9.82 21.61 1.01
N ALA A 167 9.17 22.03 -0.06
CA ALA A 167 8.85 23.44 -0.29
C ALA A 167 7.80 24.02 0.69
N GLN A 168 6.96 23.18 1.29
CA GLN A 168 5.84 23.60 2.15
C GLN A 168 5.89 23.03 3.56
N GLU A 169 6.68 22.00 3.81
CA GLU A 169 6.72 21.30 5.08
C GLU A 169 8.12 20.81 5.43
N MET A 170 8.39 20.75 6.72
CA MET A 170 9.62 20.20 7.26
C MET A 170 9.27 19.30 8.44
N LEU A 171 9.82 18.09 8.42
CA LEU A 171 9.73 17.17 9.55
C LEU A 171 11.00 17.28 10.39
N VAL A 172 10.82 17.56 11.67
CA VAL A 172 11.88 17.69 12.66
C VAL A 172 11.76 16.57 13.69
N SER A 173 12.84 15.84 13.91
CA SER A 173 12.97 14.90 15.01
C SER A 173 13.44 15.64 16.26
N VAL A 174 12.63 15.59 17.32
CA VAL A 174 13.00 16.11 18.65
C VAL A 174 13.37 14.93 19.53
N ARG A 175 14.49 15.03 20.27
CA ARG A 175 14.97 13.93 21.09
C ARG A 175 13.94 13.53 22.15
N GLY A 176 13.35 12.35 21.99
CA GLY A 176 12.40 11.77 22.95
C GLY A 176 10.94 12.15 22.72
N GLU A 177 10.63 12.90 21.65
CA GLU A 177 9.27 13.30 21.30
C GLU A 177 8.87 12.82 19.90
N PRO A 178 7.56 12.70 19.60
CA PRO A 178 7.10 12.42 18.25
C PRO A 178 7.57 13.50 17.26
N GLN A 179 7.83 13.09 16.03
CA GLN A 179 8.23 13.97 14.93
C GLN A 179 7.26 15.16 14.77
N VAL A 180 7.81 16.37 14.64
CA VAL A 180 7.03 17.60 14.48
C VAL A 180 7.05 18.01 13.02
N ARG A 181 5.86 18.21 12.44
CA ARG A 181 5.68 18.69 11.07
C ARG A 181 5.43 20.19 11.09
N LEU A 182 6.41 20.96 10.63
CA LEU A 182 6.34 22.43 10.53
C LEU A 182 5.89 22.83 9.13
N GLN A 183 4.90 23.72 9.04
CA GLN A 183 4.45 24.31 7.77
C GLN A 183 5.35 25.50 7.40
N LEU A 184 5.93 25.49 6.21
CA LEU A 184 6.74 26.57 5.66
C LEU A 184 5.85 27.52 4.85
N ALA A 185 5.80 28.78 5.27
CA ALA A 185 5.10 29.83 4.55
C ALA A 185 6.09 30.64 3.68
N PRO A 186 5.62 31.36 2.65
CA PRO A 186 6.49 32.24 1.86
C PRO A 186 7.22 33.33 2.68
N GLY A 187 6.73 33.64 3.88
CA GLY A 187 7.35 34.59 4.81
C GLY A 187 8.36 33.97 5.78
N THR A 188 8.60 32.65 5.73
CA THR A 188 9.52 31.97 6.65
C THR A 188 10.96 32.38 6.34
N GLN A 189 11.67 32.92 7.34
CA GLN A 189 13.06 33.30 7.20
C GLN A 189 13.98 32.09 7.44
N VAL A 190 14.62 31.59 6.38
CA VAL A 190 15.56 30.45 6.47
C VAL A 190 17.00 30.96 6.52
N LEU A 191 17.76 30.51 7.52
CA LEU A 191 19.19 30.73 7.66
C LEU A 191 19.90 29.38 7.70
N VAL A 192 20.92 29.20 6.86
CA VAL A 192 21.82 28.03 6.90
C VAL A 192 23.21 28.55 7.24
N ASN A 193 23.78 28.06 8.35
CA ASN A 193 25.06 28.52 8.89
C ASN A 193 25.13 30.05 9.04
N GLY A 194 24.03 30.67 9.48
CA GLY A 194 23.91 32.12 9.66
C GLY A 194 23.72 32.94 8.38
N ARG A 195 23.62 32.31 7.20
CA ARG A 195 23.38 33.00 5.92
C ARG A 195 21.95 32.76 5.45
N GLN A 196 21.30 33.80 4.91
CA GLN A 196 19.96 33.65 4.36
C GLN A 196 19.98 32.64 3.20
N ALA A 197 19.09 31.65 3.27
CA ALA A 197 19.01 30.55 2.32
C ALA A 197 17.54 30.23 2.00
N ARG A 198 17.29 29.19 1.20
CA ARG A 198 15.94 28.68 0.91
C ARG A 198 15.73 27.32 1.58
N ALA A 199 14.47 26.89 1.66
CA ALA A 199 14.11 25.56 2.17
C ALA A 199 14.79 24.42 1.40
N SER A 200 15.05 24.60 0.10
CA SER A 200 15.76 23.64 -0.75
C SER A 200 17.25 23.49 -0.42
N ASP A 201 17.83 24.45 0.30
CA ASP A 201 19.26 24.45 0.66
C ASP A 201 19.50 23.80 2.04
N ILE A 202 18.43 23.29 2.66
CA ILE A 202 18.47 22.60 3.94
C ILE A 202 18.78 21.14 3.70
N GLU A 203 19.83 20.64 4.35
CA GLU A 203 20.22 19.23 4.26
C GLU A 203 19.51 18.40 5.35
N GLU A 204 19.00 17.24 4.96
CA GLU A 204 18.51 16.21 5.88
C GLU A 204 19.66 15.75 6.79
N GLY A 205 19.37 15.52 8.08
CA GLY A 205 20.34 15.21 9.12
C GLY A 205 21.02 16.44 9.75
N SER A 206 20.73 17.65 9.29
CA SER A 206 21.26 18.88 9.91
C SER A 206 20.57 19.20 11.23
N GLN A 207 21.28 19.86 12.14
CA GLN A 207 20.66 20.43 13.33
C GLN A 207 19.86 21.66 12.95
N VAL A 208 18.62 21.73 13.43
CA VAL A 208 17.73 22.86 13.19
C VAL A 208 17.22 23.43 14.49
N ARG A 209 17.16 24.76 14.53
CA ARG A 209 16.44 25.55 15.52
C ARG A 209 15.41 26.38 14.78
N ALA A 210 14.14 26.00 14.91
CA ALA A 210 13.05 26.72 14.29
C ALA A 210 12.22 27.45 15.34
N SER A 211 11.79 28.67 15.01
CA SER A 211 10.73 29.35 15.72
C SER A 211 9.44 29.24 14.93
N TYR A 212 8.36 28.82 15.58
CA TYR A 212 7.05 28.62 14.97
C TYR A 212 5.95 29.32 15.77
N GLN A 213 4.81 29.48 15.12
CA GLN A 213 3.59 30.01 15.70
C GLN A 213 2.44 29.07 15.35
N ASP A 214 1.61 28.74 16.33
CA ASP A 214 0.42 27.93 16.09
C ASP A 214 -0.68 28.79 15.46
N VAL A 215 -1.07 28.45 14.24
CA VAL A 215 -2.17 29.09 13.51
C VAL A 215 -3.21 28.02 13.24
N GLY A 216 -4.35 28.08 13.92
CA GLY A 216 -5.41 27.08 13.75
C GLY A 216 -5.04 25.67 14.24
N GLY A 217 -4.06 25.54 15.14
CA GLY A 217 -3.58 24.25 15.65
C GLY A 217 -2.51 23.58 14.77
N GLU A 218 -2.08 24.22 13.70
CA GLU A 218 -0.93 23.79 12.90
C GLU A 218 0.30 24.69 13.19
N PRO A 219 1.50 24.13 13.39
CA PRO A 219 2.68 24.92 13.67
C PRO A 219 3.28 25.49 12.36
N HIS A 220 3.21 26.82 12.22
CA HIS A 220 3.77 27.55 11.09
C HIS A 220 5.15 28.11 11.42
N ALA A 221 6.16 27.78 10.61
CA ALA A 221 7.52 28.25 10.80
C ALA A 221 7.65 29.74 10.46
N VAL A 222 8.19 30.52 11.40
CA VAL A 222 8.48 31.95 11.23
C VAL A 222 9.95 32.16 10.87
N ARG A 223 10.84 31.43 11.53
CA ARG A 223 12.29 31.49 11.31
C ARG A 223 12.88 30.10 11.49
N ILE A 224 13.79 29.72 10.60
CA ILE A 224 14.47 28.43 10.64
C ILE A 224 15.97 28.72 10.58
N GLU A 225 16.71 28.24 11.58
CA GLU A 225 18.16 28.32 11.61
C GLU A 225 18.73 26.90 11.58
N VAL A 226 19.47 26.58 10.53
CA VAL A 226 20.06 25.26 10.29
C VAL A 226 21.56 25.38 10.45
N THR A 227 22.13 24.49 11.25
CA THR A 227 23.57 24.31 11.42
C THR A 227 23.92 22.95 10.82
N THR A 228 24.64 22.96 9.70
CA THR A 228 25.11 21.73 9.07
C THR A 228 26.28 21.17 9.87
N SER A 229 26.23 19.90 10.25
CA SER A 229 27.32 19.24 10.99
C SER A 229 28.56 18.92 10.13
N GLN A 230 28.58 19.31 8.84
CA GLN A 230 29.78 19.18 8.02
C GLN A 230 30.84 20.20 8.46
N GLU A 231 31.80 19.68 9.23
CA GLU A 231 33.12 20.27 9.37
C GLU A 231 33.66 20.60 7.97
N PRO A 232 34.09 21.84 7.68
CA PRO A 232 34.66 22.18 6.38
C PRO A 232 35.91 21.34 6.19
N VAL A 233 35.82 20.31 5.34
CA VAL A 233 36.98 19.52 4.92
C VAL A 233 37.95 20.50 4.30
N ARG A 234 39.03 20.83 5.01
CA ARG A 234 40.07 21.71 4.51
C ARG A 234 40.56 21.13 3.18
N PRO A 235 40.61 21.90 2.08
CA PRO A 235 41.28 21.44 0.89
C PRO A 235 42.74 21.15 1.26
N SER A 236 43.14 19.89 1.20
CA SER A 236 44.55 19.50 1.19
C SER A 236 45.17 20.15 -0.05
N VAL A 237 45.90 21.24 0.19
CA VAL A 237 46.83 21.82 -0.79
C VAL A 237 47.74 20.70 -1.30
N PRO A 238 47.82 20.46 -2.63
CA PRO A 238 48.83 19.56 -3.16
C PRO A 238 50.20 20.12 -2.79
N ALA A 239 51.00 19.29 -2.12
CA ALA A 239 52.37 19.58 -1.76
C ALA A 239 53.12 20.07 -3.01
N SER A 240 53.63 21.28 -2.89
CA SER A 240 54.46 21.92 -3.91
C SER A 240 55.76 21.13 -4.09
N GLY A 241 56.14 20.94 -5.36
CA GLY A 241 57.53 21.04 -5.78
C GLY A 241 58.45 19.87 -5.44
N GLU A 242 58.20 18.70 -6.04
CA GLU A 242 59.31 17.79 -6.29
C GLU A 242 60.05 18.27 -7.54
N SER A 243 61.17 18.93 -7.27
CA SER A 243 62.16 19.34 -8.26
C SER A 243 62.90 18.11 -8.74
N VAL A 244 62.90 17.83 -10.05
CA VAL A 244 63.92 16.97 -10.66
C VAL A 244 64.70 17.79 -11.69
N PRO A 245 65.99 18.09 -11.41
CA PRO A 245 66.87 18.76 -12.36
C PRO A 245 67.28 17.80 -13.47
N GLY A 246 67.48 18.36 -14.66
CA GLY A 246 67.70 17.61 -15.88
C GLY A 246 69.02 16.86 -15.99
N ALA A 247 69.07 15.97 -16.97
CA ALA A 247 70.27 15.65 -17.76
C ALA A 247 69.80 14.98 -19.06
N VAL A 248 69.98 15.64 -20.20
CA VAL A 248 70.95 15.27 -21.26
C VAL A 248 70.55 13.93 -21.90
N GLY A 249 69.87 13.94 -23.05
CA GLY A 249 70.50 14.10 -24.37
C GLY A 249 70.28 12.80 -25.17
N PRO A 250 70.40 12.82 -26.51
CA PRO A 250 69.90 11.78 -27.41
C PRO A 250 70.59 10.41 -27.27
#